data_AF-A0AAI9LLH3-F1
#
_entry.id   AF-A0AAI9LLH3-F1
#
_cell.length_a   1.000
_cell.length_b   1.000
_cell.length_c   1.000
_cell.angle_alpha   90.00
_cell.angle_beta   90.00
_cell.angle_gamma   90.00
#
_symmetry.space_group_name_H-M   'P 1'
#
loop_
_entity.id
_entity.type
_entity.pdbx_description
1 polymer ?
#
loop_
_entity_poly.entity_id
_entity_poly.type
_entity_poly.pdbx_seq_one_letter_code
_entity_poly.pdbx_strand_id
1 'polypeptide(L)'
;MPARLDVHLIVDNYATHKHPKVKEWLAKRPRYHMHFTPTYSSCLNQVERWYGLITQQAIRRGSFESVRQLVQKIQHYVEHNVHKRPFVWTATAESILAKIERLPKKIACLRKRQATSSLHLGTGKRAAPEVSQPRQINWPPSRLCKYQAGMGRQRVNSREHRR
;
A
#
# COMPACT_ATOMS: atom_id res chain seq x y z
N MET A 1 5.12 -12.76 -22.49
CA MET A 1 3.75 -12.39 -22.03
C MET A 1 2.76 -12.79 -23.11
N PRO A 2 1.61 -13.41 -22.77
CA PRO A 2 0.63 -13.84 -23.77
C PRO A 2 0.12 -12.65 -24.62
N ALA A 3 0.04 -12.81 -25.94
CA ALA A 3 -0.27 -11.71 -26.86
C ALA A 3 -1.74 -11.23 -26.81
N ARG A 4 -2.64 -12.03 -26.25
CA ARG A 4 -4.10 -11.78 -26.27
C ARG A 4 -4.70 -11.24 -24.97
N LEU A 5 -3.90 -11.11 -23.92
CA LEU A 5 -4.37 -10.69 -22.60
C LEU A 5 -4.06 -9.21 -22.35
N ASP A 6 -4.94 -8.57 -21.59
CA ASP A 6 -4.70 -7.25 -21.04
C ASP A 6 -3.68 -7.32 -19.89
N VAL A 7 -2.87 -6.28 -19.77
CA VAL A 7 -1.79 -6.15 -18.79
C VAL A 7 -2.18 -5.05 -17.80
N HIS A 8 -2.51 -5.46 -16.59
CA HIS A 8 -2.85 -4.55 -15.50
C HIS A 8 -1.62 -4.27 -14.65
N LEU A 9 -1.09 -3.05 -14.75
CA LEU A 9 0.05 -2.57 -13.98
C LEU A 9 -0.46 -1.95 -12.69
N ILE A 10 -0.07 -2.49 -11.53
CA ILE A 10 -0.34 -1.90 -10.22
C ILE A 10 0.93 -1.19 -9.77
N VAL A 11 0.90 0.14 -9.74
CA VAL A 11 2.07 0.98 -9.45
C VAL A 11 1.78 1.96 -8.31
N ASP A 12 2.81 2.49 -7.68
CA ASP A 12 2.64 3.55 -6.70
C ASP A 12 2.26 4.89 -7.36
N ASN A 13 1.88 5.87 -6.54
CA ASN A 13 1.45 7.19 -7.02
C ASN A 13 2.63 8.14 -7.34
N TYR A 14 3.82 7.62 -7.66
CA TYR A 14 5.00 8.46 -7.89
C TYR A 14 4.88 9.29 -9.18
N ALA A 15 5.42 10.51 -9.15
CA ALA A 15 5.20 11.51 -10.21
C ALA A 15 5.74 11.08 -11.57
N THR A 16 6.82 10.30 -11.62
CA THR A 16 7.43 9.83 -12.87
C THR A 16 6.49 8.93 -13.67
N HIS A 17 5.61 8.17 -13.02
CA HIS A 17 4.60 7.35 -13.68
C HIS A 17 3.53 8.19 -14.41
N LYS A 18 3.42 9.48 -14.10
CA LYS A 18 2.45 10.42 -14.70
C LYS A 18 3.08 11.38 -15.70
N HIS A 19 4.38 11.24 -15.97
CA HIS A 19 5.10 12.08 -16.92
C HIS A 19 4.47 12.01 -18.32
N PRO A 20 4.37 13.13 -19.07
CA PRO A 20 3.73 13.16 -20.40
C PRO A 20 4.22 12.07 -21.35
N LYS A 21 5.54 11.89 -21.46
CA LYS A 21 6.15 10.81 -22.27
C LYS A 21 5.65 9.40 -21.90
N VAL A 22 5.39 9.13 -20.62
CA VAL A 22 4.86 7.84 -20.14
C VAL A 22 3.39 7.70 -20.55
N LYS A 23 2.59 8.76 -20.39
CA LYS A 23 1.19 8.78 -20.82
C LYS A 23 1.04 8.56 -22.32
N GLU A 24 1.85 9.24 -23.13
CA GLU A 24 1.88 9.06 -24.59
C GLU A 24 2.29 7.63 -24.98
N TRP A 25 3.28 7.07 -24.28
CA TRP A 25 3.71 5.70 -24.52
C TRP A 25 2.61 4.67 -24.20
N LEU A 26 1.85 4.89 -23.13
CA LEU A 26 0.71 4.05 -22.73
C LEU A 26 -0.48 4.22 -23.69
N ALA A 27 -0.77 5.43 -24.15
CA ALA A 27 -1.85 5.69 -25.10
C ALA A 27 -1.68 4.91 -26.42
N LYS A 28 -0.42 4.72 -26.86
CA LYS A 28 -0.08 3.89 -28.03
C LYS A 28 -0.21 2.38 -27.77
N ARG A 29 -0.53 1.96 -26.54
CA ARG A 29 -0.52 0.56 -26.08
C ARG A 29 -1.76 0.25 -25.25
N PRO A 30 -2.94 0.12 -25.89
CA PRO A 30 -4.23 0.03 -25.19
C PRO A 30 -4.35 -1.19 -24.28
N ARG A 31 -3.56 -2.23 -24.51
CA ARG A 31 -3.48 -3.44 -23.66
C ARG A 31 -2.91 -3.18 -22.26
N TYR A 32 -2.28 -2.04 -22.01
CA TYR A 32 -1.65 -1.73 -20.72
C TYR A 32 -2.53 -0.78 -19.92
N HIS A 33 -3.07 -1.26 -18.81
CA HIS A 33 -3.91 -0.49 -17.90
C HIS A 33 -3.15 -0.17 -16.62
N MET A 34 -2.94 1.10 -16.31
CA MET A 34 -2.32 1.54 -15.05
C MET A 34 -3.35 1.71 -13.94
N HIS A 35 -3.05 1.11 -12.79
CA HIS A 35 -3.77 1.25 -11.52
C HIS A 35 -2.81 1.80 -10.47
N PHE A 36 -3.16 2.96 -9.90
CA PHE A 36 -2.31 3.61 -8.90
C PHE A 36 -2.76 3.22 -7.49
N THR A 37 -1.80 2.85 -6.64
CA THR A 37 -2.09 2.68 -5.20
C THR A 37 -2.44 4.04 -4.58
N PRO A 38 -3.37 4.10 -3.61
CA PRO A 38 -3.68 5.35 -2.94
C PRO A 38 -2.46 5.92 -2.20
N THR A 39 -2.42 7.24 -2.04
CA THR A 39 -1.34 7.90 -1.28
C THR A 39 -1.21 7.28 0.12
N TYR A 40 0.04 7.06 0.55
CA TYR A 40 0.39 6.39 1.82
C TYR A 40 -0.04 4.93 1.93
N SER A 41 -0.37 4.25 0.82
CA SER A 41 -0.74 2.83 0.81
C SER A 41 0.38 1.91 0.31
N SER A 42 1.60 2.21 0.76
CA SER A 42 2.84 1.53 0.38
C SER A 42 2.78 0.02 0.67
N CYS A 43 2.09 -0.38 1.74
CA CYS A 43 1.88 -1.79 2.11
C CYS A 43 1.07 -2.62 1.10
N LEU A 44 0.35 -1.97 0.18
CA LEU A 44 -0.37 -2.64 -0.91
C LEU A 44 0.54 -2.89 -2.12
N ASN A 45 1.67 -2.20 -2.21
CA ASN A 45 2.65 -2.37 -3.28
C ASN A 45 3.45 -3.67 -3.06
N GLN A 46 3.30 -4.64 -3.95
CA GLN A 46 4.00 -5.93 -3.85
C GLN A 46 5.51 -5.76 -4.00
N VAL A 47 5.96 -4.77 -4.78
CA VAL A 47 7.39 -4.48 -4.98
C VAL A 47 8.03 -4.05 -3.66
N GLU A 48 7.34 -3.24 -2.85
CA GLU A 48 7.83 -2.85 -1.52
C GLU A 48 7.96 -4.03 -0.56
N ARG A 49 7.02 -4.99 -0.63
CA ARG A 49 7.12 -6.22 0.15
C ARG A 49 8.33 -7.04 -0.28
N TRP A 50 8.57 -7.13 -1.58
CA TRP A 50 9.75 -7.81 -2.12
C TRP A 50 11.05 -7.13 -1.65
N TYR A 51 11.11 -5.79 -1.65
CA TYR A 51 12.25 -5.06 -1.07
C TYR A 51 12.47 -5.39 0.40
N GLY A 52 11.39 -5.51 1.19
CA GLY A 52 11.49 -5.95 2.58
C GLY A 52 12.09 -7.36 2.71
N LEU A 53 11.67 -8.30 1.85
CA LEU A 53 12.15 -9.69 1.87
C LEU A 53 13.63 -9.80 1.52
N ILE A 54 14.05 -9.22 0.39
CA ILE A 54 15.47 -9.25 -0.02
C ILE A 54 16.36 -8.53 1.01
N THR A 55 15.87 -7.45 1.61
CA THR A 55 16.59 -6.75 2.67
C THR A 55 16.83 -7.67 3.87
N GLN A 56 15.79 -8.37 4.35
CA GLN A 56 15.90 -9.24 5.52
C GLN A 56 16.72 -10.51 5.25
N GLN A 57 16.62 -11.07 4.05
CA GLN A 57 17.19 -12.38 3.73
C GLN A 57 18.60 -12.31 3.15
N ALA A 58 18.91 -11.28 2.36
CA ALA A 58 20.17 -11.19 1.63
C ALA A 58 21.04 -9.99 2.00
N ILE A 59 20.44 -8.80 2.19
CA ILE A 59 21.21 -7.55 2.30
C ILE A 59 21.64 -7.28 3.75
N ARG A 60 20.72 -7.34 4.72
CA ARG A 60 20.99 -6.94 6.11
C ARG A 60 22.03 -7.82 6.83
N ARG A 61 22.27 -9.03 6.32
CA ARG A 61 23.24 -9.99 6.87
C ARG A 61 24.59 -9.94 6.15
N GLY A 62 24.70 -9.18 5.06
CA GLY A 62 25.93 -9.05 4.27
C GLY A 62 26.66 -7.75 4.57
N SER A 63 27.98 -7.82 4.59
CA SER A 63 28.87 -6.66 4.43
C SER A 63 29.42 -6.71 3.01
N PHE A 64 29.47 -5.57 2.33
CA PHE A 64 29.87 -5.49 0.93
C PHE A 64 30.98 -4.47 0.78
N GLU A 65 32.08 -4.86 0.14
CA GLU A 65 33.24 -3.99 -0.08
C GLU A 65 33.10 -3.15 -1.35
N SER A 66 32.14 -3.51 -2.21
CA SER A 66 31.84 -2.77 -3.44
C SER A 66 30.40 -2.93 -3.89
N VAL A 67 29.94 -1.98 -4.73
CA VAL A 67 28.64 -2.07 -5.40
C VAL A 67 28.53 -3.34 -6.25
N ARG A 68 29.64 -3.78 -6.88
CA ARG A 68 29.67 -5.00 -7.69
C ARG A 68 29.33 -6.25 -6.87
N GLN A 69 29.89 -6.36 -5.65
CA GLN A 69 29.55 -7.46 -4.74
C GLN A 69 28.07 -7.42 -4.32
N LEU A 70 27.52 -6.23 -4.04
CA LEU A 70 26.09 -6.08 -3.73
C LEU A 70 25.21 -6.53 -4.91
N VAL A 71 25.52 -6.11 -6.13
CA VAL A 71 24.80 -6.53 -7.34
C VAL A 71 24.83 -8.05 -7.51
N GLN A 72 26.00 -8.68 -7.37
CA GLN A 72 26.14 -10.13 -7.43
C GLN A 72 25.30 -10.83 -6.37
N LYS A 73 25.26 -10.30 -5.13
CA LYS A 73 24.43 -10.86 -4.06
C LYS A 73 22.94 -10.79 -4.39
N ILE A 74 22.48 -9.67 -4.96
CA ILE A 74 21.09 -9.48 -5.39
C ILE A 74 20.75 -10.44 -6.54
N GLN A 75 21.61 -10.56 -7.54
CA GLN A 75 21.43 -11.49 -8.67
C GLN A 75 21.32 -12.93 -8.19
N HIS A 76 22.26 -13.36 -7.35
CA HIS A 76 22.23 -14.67 -6.74
C HIS A 76 20.93 -14.89 -5.95
N TYR A 77 20.48 -13.91 -5.15
CA TYR A 77 19.18 -14.02 -4.47
C TYR A 77 18.03 -14.23 -5.47
N VAL A 78 17.98 -13.48 -6.57
CA VAL A 78 16.94 -13.63 -7.60
C VAL A 78 17.00 -15.00 -8.29
N GLU A 79 18.19 -15.53 -8.58
CA GLU A 79 18.36 -16.86 -9.19
C GLU A 79 17.95 -18.00 -8.24
N HIS A 80 18.15 -17.85 -6.93
CA HIS A 80 17.67 -18.82 -5.94
C HIS A 80 16.13 -18.81 -5.79
N ASN A 81 15.45 -17.87 -6.45
CA ASN A 81 14.00 -17.70 -6.44
C ASN A 81 13.30 -18.36 -7.65
N VAL A 82 13.94 -19.28 -8.37
CA VAL A 82 13.42 -19.90 -9.61
C VAL A 82 12.11 -20.71 -9.44
N HIS A 83 11.84 -21.28 -8.26
CA HIS A 83 10.62 -22.09 -8.01
C HIS A 83 9.58 -21.41 -7.10
N LYS A 84 9.47 -20.08 -7.12
CA LYS A 84 8.61 -19.35 -6.18
C LYS A 84 7.13 -19.47 -6.51
N ARG A 85 6.33 -19.64 -5.46
CA ARG A 85 4.88 -19.52 -5.52
C ARG A 85 4.50 -18.05 -5.67
N PRO A 86 3.50 -17.71 -6.50
CA PRO A 86 2.95 -16.36 -6.56
C PRO A 86 2.55 -15.88 -5.17
N PHE A 87 2.66 -14.57 -4.92
CA PHE A 87 2.08 -13.98 -3.73
C PHE A 87 0.56 -14.12 -3.79
N VAL A 88 0.00 -14.97 -2.93
CA VAL A 88 -1.46 -15.18 -2.87
C VAL A 88 -2.05 -14.15 -1.92
N TRP A 89 -2.87 -13.27 -2.47
CA TRP A 89 -3.71 -12.38 -1.68
C TRP A 89 -4.81 -13.21 -1.01
N THR A 90 -4.79 -13.28 0.32
CA THR A 90 -5.76 -14.07 1.11
C THR A 90 -7.05 -13.32 1.40
N ALA A 91 -7.05 -12.00 1.26
CA ALA A 91 -8.24 -11.18 1.43
C ALA A 91 -8.98 -11.07 0.09
N THR A 92 -10.26 -11.46 0.07
CA THR A 92 -11.11 -11.27 -1.11
C THR A 92 -11.48 -9.80 -1.27
N ALA A 93 -11.80 -9.38 -2.50
CA ALA A 93 -12.22 -8.00 -2.77
C ALA A 93 -13.44 -7.60 -1.91
N GLU A 94 -14.41 -8.50 -1.78
CA GLU A 94 -15.62 -8.33 -0.97
C GLU A 94 -15.26 -8.12 0.51
N SER A 95 -14.32 -8.91 1.02
CA SER A 95 -13.86 -8.78 2.41
C SER A 95 -13.19 -7.43 2.67
N ILE A 96 -12.46 -6.91 1.69
CA ILE A 96 -11.78 -5.61 1.75
C ILE A 96 -12.83 -4.48 1.73
N LEU A 97 -13.77 -4.54 0.79
CA LEU A 97 -14.83 -3.53 0.64
C LEU A 97 -15.73 -3.48 1.87
N ALA A 98 -16.20 -4.64 2.34
CA ALA A 98 -17.01 -4.72 3.56
C ALA A 98 -16.26 -4.18 4.79
N LYS A 99 -14.94 -4.34 4.85
CA LYS A 99 -14.12 -3.76 5.93
C LYS A 99 -14.06 -2.24 5.81
N ILE A 100 -13.87 -1.69 4.60
CA ILE A 100 -13.85 -0.24 4.35
C ILE A 100 -15.17 0.40 4.78
N GLU A 101 -16.32 -0.19 4.43
CA GLU A 101 -17.65 0.32 4.80
C GLU A 101 -17.90 0.37 6.31
N ARG A 102 -17.29 -0.56 7.07
CA ARG A 102 -17.44 -0.64 8.53
C ARG A 102 -16.58 0.38 9.28
N LEU A 103 -15.46 0.82 8.70
CA LEU A 103 -14.49 1.70 9.38
C LEU A 103 -15.09 3.05 9.82
N PRO A 104 -15.85 3.79 8.99
CA PRO A 104 -16.45 5.07 9.40
C PRO A 104 -17.36 4.92 10.61
N LYS A 105 -18.20 3.88 10.64
CA LYS A 105 -19.13 3.59 11.75
C LYS A 105 -18.36 3.34 13.06
N LYS A 106 -17.26 2.59 12.97
CA LYS A 106 -16.40 2.28 14.13
C LYS A 106 -15.68 3.53 14.63
N ILE A 107 -15.12 4.35 13.74
CA ILE A 107 -14.47 5.62 14.09
C ILE A 107 -15.47 6.57 14.77
N ALA A 108 -16.68 6.71 14.22
CA ALA A 108 -17.73 7.52 14.82
C ALA A 108 -18.11 7.05 16.23
N CYS A 109 -18.24 5.73 16.45
CA CYS A 109 -18.49 5.16 17.77
C CYS A 109 -17.36 5.45 18.77
N LEU A 110 -16.09 5.29 18.35
CA LEU A 110 -14.93 5.58 19.20
C LEU A 110 -14.87 7.06 19.61
N ARG A 111 -15.16 7.98 18.68
CA ARG A 111 -15.24 9.42 18.98
C ARG A 111 -16.34 9.74 20.00
N LYS A 112 -17.52 9.11 19.88
CA LYS A 112 -18.60 9.25 20.87
C LYS A 112 -18.19 8.75 22.26
N ARG A 113 -17.50 7.60 22.33
CA ARG A 113 -17.03 7.02 23.61
C ARG A 113 -15.97 7.89 24.31
N GLN A 114 -15.06 8.49 23.55
CA GLN A 114 -14.08 9.45 24.08
C GLN A 114 -14.75 10.71 24.62
N ALA A 115 -15.78 11.22 23.93
CA ALA A 115 -16.55 12.38 24.41
C ALA A 115 -17.30 12.08 25.72
N THR A 116 -17.90 10.88 25.86
CA THR A 116 -18.60 10.48 27.10
C THR A 116 -17.65 10.17 28.26
N SER A 117 -16.43 9.69 27.97
CA SER A 117 -15.38 9.48 28.98
C SER A 117 -14.80 10.80 29.51
N SER A 118 -14.65 11.82 28.64
CA SER A 118 -14.20 13.15 29.04
C SER A 118 -15.20 13.91 29.92
N LEU A 119 -16.49 13.50 29.92
CA LEU A 119 -17.52 14.07 30.79
C LEU A 119 -17.49 13.51 32.22
N HIS A 120 -16.79 12.40 32.47
CA HIS A 120 -16.68 11.78 33.81
C HIS A 120 -15.41 12.19 34.58
N LEU A 121 -14.46 12.87 33.93
CA LEU A 121 -13.30 13.50 34.56
C LEU A 121 -13.45 15.01 34.37
N GLY A 122 -14.15 15.67 35.30
CA GLY A 122 -14.30 17.11 35.26
C GLY A 122 -12.95 17.80 35.31
N THR A 123 -12.59 18.55 34.26
CA THR A 123 -11.70 19.72 34.34
C THR A 123 -11.83 20.59 33.08
N GLY A 124 -12.11 21.88 33.29
CA GLY A 124 -11.71 23.02 32.45
C GLY A 124 -12.08 23.03 30.97
N LYS A 125 -13.14 23.78 30.62
CA LYS A 125 -13.38 24.24 29.24
C LYS A 125 -12.17 25.05 28.75
N ARG A 126 -11.36 24.48 27.84
CA ARG A 126 -10.52 25.26 26.92
C ARG A 126 -11.21 25.27 25.56
N ALA A 127 -11.48 26.48 25.05
CA ALA A 127 -12.05 26.69 23.73
C ALA A 127 -11.17 26.00 22.67
N ALA A 128 -11.80 25.21 21.80
CA ALA A 128 -11.13 24.62 20.65
C ALA A 128 -10.79 25.74 19.66
N PRO A 129 -9.58 25.73 19.04
CA PRO A 129 -9.28 26.70 18.00
C PRO A 129 -10.20 26.43 16.81
N GLU A 130 -10.74 27.51 16.25
CA GLU A 130 -11.53 27.49 15.03
C GLU A 130 -10.68 26.92 13.88
N VAL A 131 -10.96 25.68 13.49
CA VAL A 131 -10.32 25.05 12.34
C VAL A 131 -10.99 25.63 11.10
N SER A 132 -10.32 26.58 10.45
CA SER A 132 -10.71 27.08 9.14
C SER A 132 -10.97 25.90 8.20
N GLN A 133 -12.19 25.81 7.69
CA GLN A 133 -12.60 24.72 6.80
C GLN A 133 -11.67 24.69 5.56
N PRO A 134 -11.11 23.52 5.18
CA PRO A 134 -10.37 23.43 3.94
C PRO A 134 -11.33 23.67 2.77
N ARG A 135 -10.96 24.61 1.88
CA ARG A 135 -11.72 24.94 0.67
C ARG A 135 -12.15 23.66 -0.05
N GLN A 136 -13.46 23.53 -0.20
CA GLN A 136 -14.14 22.42 -0.84
C GLN A 136 -13.89 22.52 -2.35
N ILE A 137 -12.93 21.73 -2.86
CA ILE A 137 -12.78 21.55 -4.31
C ILE A 137 -13.93 20.64 -4.75
N ASN A 138 -14.81 21.18 -5.59
CA ASN A 138 -15.98 20.46 -6.10
C ASN A 138 -15.52 19.39 -7.10
N TRP A 139 -15.82 18.11 -6.83
CA TRP A 139 -15.49 16.97 -7.70
C TRP A 139 -16.80 16.32 -8.19
N PRO A 140 -16.95 16.01 -9.49
CA PRO A 140 -18.17 15.41 -10.03
C PRO A 140 -18.45 13.98 -9.49
N PRO A 141 -19.70 13.46 -9.61
CA PRO A 141 -20.28 12.49 -8.67
C PRO A 141 -19.76 11.04 -8.74
N SER A 142 -18.75 10.72 -9.55
CA SER A 142 -18.48 9.33 -9.94
C SER A 142 -17.31 8.62 -9.23
N ARG A 143 -16.68 9.20 -8.19
CA ARG A 143 -15.64 8.49 -7.41
C ARG A 143 -15.65 8.83 -5.92
N LEU A 144 -16.21 7.92 -5.13
CA LEU A 144 -16.00 7.85 -3.68
C LEU A 144 -14.61 7.25 -3.40
N CYS A 145 -13.72 8.02 -2.77
CA CYS A 145 -12.85 7.46 -1.72
C CYS A 145 -12.21 8.57 -0.89
N LYS A 146 -12.57 8.65 0.39
CA LYS A 146 -11.83 9.35 1.46
C LYS A 146 -11.46 8.35 2.57
N TYR A 147 -10.42 8.73 3.34
CA TYR A 147 -9.92 8.19 4.63
C TYR A 147 -8.96 6.99 4.55
N GLN A 148 -7.69 7.13 4.97
CA GLN A 148 -7.06 7.32 6.30
C GLN A 148 -6.81 6.01 7.07
N ALA A 149 -5.51 5.67 7.12
CA ALA A 149 -4.74 4.88 8.10
C ALA A 149 -5.42 3.82 8.98
N GLY A 150 -4.94 2.56 8.88
CA GLY A 150 -5.21 1.50 9.85
C GLY A 150 -4.82 0.10 9.37
N MET A 151 -3.53 -0.24 9.48
CA MET A 151 -2.91 -1.48 9.00
C MET A 151 -3.47 -2.77 9.63
N GLY A 152 -3.57 -3.83 8.83
CA GLY A 152 -3.66 -5.22 9.28
C GLY A 152 -2.35 -5.97 9.00
N ARG A 153 -1.77 -6.63 10.01
CA ARG A 153 -0.63 -7.54 9.82
C ARG A 153 -1.06 -8.75 9.01
N GLN A 154 -0.38 -9.03 7.90
CA GLN A 154 -0.37 -10.36 7.31
C GLN A 154 0.80 -11.14 7.91
N ARG A 155 0.51 -12.28 8.56
CA ARG A 155 1.54 -13.21 9.03
C ARG A 155 2.11 -13.93 7.81
N VAL A 156 3.42 -13.81 7.62
CA VAL A 156 4.17 -14.74 6.76
C VAL A 156 4.47 -15.95 7.63
N ASN A 157 3.96 -17.12 7.26
CA ASN A 157 4.22 -18.36 7.98
C ASN A 157 5.65 -18.81 7.65
N SER A 158 6.59 -18.59 8.58
CA SER A 158 8.02 -18.83 8.41
C SER A 158 8.48 -20.20 8.94
N ARG A 159 7.61 -21.22 8.85
CA ARG A 159 7.94 -22.59 9.30
C ARG A 159 8.02 -23.56 8.13
N GLU A 160 9.08 -23.47 7.31
CA GLU A 160 9.48 -24.64 6.51
C GLU A 160 10.88 -24.57 5.87
N HIS A 161 11.87 -23.96 6.52
CA HIS A 161 13.28 -24.06 6.08
C HIS A 161 14.17 -24.41 7.27
N ARG A 162 14.01 -25.65 7.74
CA ARG A 162 15.01 -26.32 8.56
C ARG A 162 15.14 -27.75 8.04
N ARG A 163 15.99 -27.93 7.03
CA ARG A 163 16.83 -29.09 6.72
C ARG A 163 17.73 -28.71 5.56
#